data_AF-A0A1F8N564-F1
#
_entry.id   AF-A0A1F8N564-F1
#
_cell.length_a   1.000
_cell.length_b   1.000
_cell.length_c   1.000
_cell.angle_alpha   90.00
_cell.angle_beta   90.00
_cell.angle_gamma   90.00
#
_symmetry.space_group_name_H-M   'P 1'
#
loop_
_entity.id
_entity.type
_entity.pdbx_description
1 polymer ?
#
loop_
_entity_poly.entity_id
_entity_poly.type
_entity_poly.pdbx_seq_one_letter_code
_entity_poly.pdbx_strand_id
1 'polypeptide(L)' 'MKRAVSVSQGSKTHDYNIIVELLGQEISIERIGTNLMETTLVALAGKGRPLKPHEVEEMLDALGWHPNLEKPN' A
#
# COMPACT_ATOMS: atom_id res chain seq x y z
N MET A 1 -19.00 6.65 -4.72
CA MET A 1 -17.79 7.46 -4.45
C MET A 1 -16.61 6.77 -5.12
N LYS A 2 -15.85 7.46 -5.97
CA LYS A 2 -14.69 6.88 -6.66
C LYS A 2 -13.40 7.19 -5.88
N ARG A 3 -12.42 6.28 -5.93
CA ARG A 3 -11.13 6.43 -5.26
C ARG A 3 -10.00 6.19 -6.24
N ALA A 4 -9.04 7.11 -6.26
CA ALA A 4 -7.80 6.97 -7.00
C ALA A 4 -6.64 6.97 -5.98
N VAL A 5 -5.80 5.94 -6.04
CA VAL A 5 -4.68 5.75 -5.12
C VAL A 5 -3.39 5.74 -5.92
N SER A 6 -2.49 6.65 -5.59
CA SER A 6 -1.11 6.64 -6.07
C SER A 6 -0.21 5.99 -5.02
N VAL A 7 0.53 4.95 -5.42
CA VAL A 7 1.52 4.30 -4.55
C VAL A 7 2.91 4.51 -5.13
N SER A 8 3.84 4.99 -4.30
CA SER A 8 5.20 5.34 -4.73
C SER A 8 6.25 4.86 -3.72
N GLN A 9 7.45 4.54 -4.23
CA GLN A 9 8.59 4.29 -3.37
C GLN A 9 8.99 5.59 -2.65
N GLY A 10 8.86 5.65 -1.34
CA GLY A 10 9.20 6.85 -0.57
C GLY A 10 8.68 6.86 0.85
N SER A 11 9.05 7.89 1.60
CA SER A 11 8.59 8.06 2.98
C SER A 11 7.09 8.42 3.05
N LYS A 12 6.45 7.99 4.13
CA LYS A 12 5.09 8.39 4.54
C LYS A 12 4.97 9.89 4.85
N THR A 13 6.09 10.62 4.98
CA THR A 13 6.11 12.05 5.31
C THR A 13 5.37 12.92 4.30
N HIS A 14 5.21 12.46 3.06
CA HIS A 14 4.54 13.21 1.98
C HIS A 14 3.16 12.62 1.63
N ASP A 15 2.60 11.79 2.50
CA ASP A 15 1.30 11.17 2.27
C ASP A 15 0.18 12.21 2.46
N TYR A 16 -0.83 12.14 1.60
CA TYR A 16 -1.97 13.04 1.66
C TYR A 16 -3.23 12.35 1.16
N ASN A 17 -4.38 12.85 1.60
CA ASN A 17 -5.70 12.51 1.09
C ASN A 17 -6.45 13.81 0.81
N ILE A 18 -6.99 13.94 -0.40
CA ILE A 18 -7.81 15.07 -0.81
C ILE A 18 -9.07 14.56 -1.48
N ILE A 19 -10.16 15.32 -1.35
CA ILE A 19 -11.41 15.09 -2.08
C ILE A 19 -11.51 16.20 -3.12
N VAL A 20 -11.75 15.81 -4.37
CA VAL A 20 -11.93 16.74 -5.49
C VAL A 20 -13.17 16.34 -6.28
N GLU A 21 -13.84 17.33 -6.88
CA GLU A 21 -14.89 17.09 -7.87
C GLU A 21 -14.26 17.10 -9.27
N LEU A 22 -14.40 16.00 -10.00
CA LEU A 22 -13.91 15.87 -11.37
C LEU A 22 -15.04 15.33 -12.25
N LEU A 23 -15.38 16.06 -13.31
CA LEU A 23 -16.46 15.71 -14.24
C LEU A 23 -17.82 15.48 -13.54
N GLY A 24 -18.13 16.28 -12.51
CA GLY A 24 -19.37 16.15 -11.73
C GLY A 24 -19.39 14.94 -10.78
N GLN A 25 -18.23 14.34 -10.51
CA GLN A 25 -18.11 13.21 -9.58
C GLN A 25 -17.12 13.54 -8.46
N GLU A 26 -17.50 13.27 -7.22
CA GLU A 26 -16.57 13.30 -6.10
C GLU A 26 -15.60 12.11 -6.16
N ILE A 27 -14.31 12.44 -6.18
CA ILE A 27 -13.21 11.49 -6.20
C ILE A 27 -12.29 11.77 -5.01
N SER A 28 -12.02 10.74 -4.21
CA SER A 28 -10.94 10.80 -3.22
C SER A 28 -9.62 10.40 -3.89
N ILE A 29 -8.63 11.27 -3.80
CA ILE A 29 -7.27 11.03 -4.29
C ILE A 29 -6.35 10.91 -3.08
N GLU A 30 -5.57 9.83 -3.03
CA GLU A 30 -4.54 9.67 -2.01
C GLU A 30 -3.18 9.35 -2.62
N ARG A 31 -2.13 9.78 -1.94
CA ARG A 31 -0.74 9.34 -2.17
C ARG A 31 -0.26 8.58 -0.94
N ILE A 32 0.27 7.38 -1.16
CA ILE A 32 0.93 6.57 -0.13
C ILE A 32 2.39 6.33 -0.53
N GLY A 33 3.31 6.78 0.32
CA GLY A 33 4.73 6.49 0.27
C GLY A 33 5.03 5.22 1.07
N THR A 34 5.62 4.22 0.44
CA THR A 34 6.05 2.99 1.12
C THR A 34 7.27 2.38 0.40
N ASN A 35 7.74 1.21 0.84
CA ASN A 35 8.69 0.40 0.10
C ASN A 35 7.98 -0.45 -0.97
N LEU A 36 8.77 -0.98 -1.91
CA LEU A 36 8.25 -1.76 -3.03
C LEU A 36 7.54 -3.03 -2.58
N MET A 37 8.09 -3.73 -1.58
CA MET A 37 7.54 -5.01 -1.14
C MET A 37 6.17 -4.87 -0.47
N GLU A 38 6.03 -3.91 0.46
CA GLU A 38 4.74 -3.59 1.10
C GLU A 38 3.71 -3.14 0.04
N THR A 39 4.13 -2.31 -0.93
CA THR A 39 3.28 -1.90 -2.06
C THR A 39 2.73 -3.09 -2.82
N THR A 40 3.60 -4.01 -3.24
CA THR A 40 3.22 -5.17 -4.04
C THR A 40 2.27 -6.08 -3.27
N LEU A 41 2.53 -6.34 -1.98
CA LEU A 41 1.67 -7.17 -1.15
C LEU A 41 0.29 -6.54 -0.93
N VAL A 42 0.23 -5.23 -0.63
CA VAL A 42 -1.05 -4.52 -0.45
C VAL A 42 -1.86 -4.51 -1.74
N ALA A 43 -1.21 -4.30 -2.89
CA ALA A 43 -1.87 -4.31 -4.20
C ALA A 43 -2.44 -5.70 -4.54
N LEU A 44 -1.65 -6.76 -4.35
CA LEU A 44 -2.08 -8.14 -4.60
C LEU A 44 -3.20 -8.58 -3.65
N ALA A 45 -3.19 -8.13 -2.39
CA ALA A 45 -4.21 -8.48 -1.43
C ALA A 45 -5.59 -7.88 -1.75
N GLY A 46 -5.64 -6.76 -2.50
CA GLY A 46 -6.90 -6.13 -2.93
C GLY A 46 -7.77 -5.58 -1.79
N LYS A 47 -7.25 -5.46 -0.56
CA LYS A 47 -8.05 -5.09 0.63
C LYS A 47 -8.36 -3.60 0.75
N GLY A 48 -7.73 -2.74 -0.07
CA GLY A 48 -7.95 -1.29 -0.06
C GLY A 48 -7.52 -0.58 1.24
N ARG A 49 -6.73 -1.27 2.07
CA ARG A 49 -6.14 -0.81 3.33
C ARG A 49 -4.75 -1.43 3.53
N PRO A 50 -3.92 -0.89 4.42
CA PRO A 50 -2.68 -1.55 4.84
C PRO A 50 -2.96 -2.96 5.40
N LEU A 51 -2.03 -3.87 5.14
CA LEU A 51 -2.04 -5.23 5.70
C LEU A 51 -1.56 -5.20 7.16
N LYS A 52 -2.18 -6.03 8.00
CA LYS A 52 -1.69 -6.31 9.34
C LYS A 52 -0.48 -7.25 9.26
N PRO A 53 0.40 -7.28 10.28
CA PRO A 53 1.60 -8.14 10.26
C PRO A 53 1.30 -9.61 9.93
N HIS A 54 0.29 -10.23 10.56
CA HIS A 54 -0.08 -11.61 10.24
C HIS A 54 -0.60 -11.80 8.81
N GLU A 55 -1.27 -10.80 8.22
CA GLU A 55 -1.74 -10.90 6.83
C GLU A 55 -0.57 -10.84 5.86
N VAL A 56 0.51 -10.14 6.22
CA VAL A 56 1.76 -10.14 5.47
C VAL A 56 2.44 -11.51 5.57
N GLU A 57 2.53 -12.07 6.78
CA GLU A 57 3.10 -13.41 7.00
C GLU A 57 2.36 -14.49 6.20
N GLU A 58 1.03 -14.52 6.27
CA GLU A 58 0.19 -15.44 5.48
C GLU A 58 0.43 -15.31 3.97
N MET A 59 0.63 -14.08 3.48
CA MET A 59 0.94 -13.84 2.06
C MET A 59 2.34 -14.29 1.68
N LEU A 60 3.34 -14.07 2.54
CA LEU A 60 4.70 -14.54 2.29
C LEU A 60 4.72 -16.07 2.21
N ASP A 61 4.02 -16.76 3.11
CA ASP A 61 3.86 -18.22 3.09
C ASP A 61 3.13 -18.69 1.82
N ALA A 62 2.02 -18.04 1.47
CA ALA A 62 1.25 -18.37 0.26
C ALA A 62 2.05 -18.16 -1.04
N LEU A 63 2.98 -17.21 -1.04
CA LEU A 63 3.90 -16.94 -2.15
C LEU A 63 5.13 -17.85 -2.14
N GLY A 64 5.31 -18.68 -1.10
CA GLY A 64 6.53 -19.47 -0.90
C GLY A 64 7.79 -18.60 -0.78
N TRP A 65 7.61 -17.35 -0.32
CA TRP A 65 8.68 -16.37 -0.27
C TRP A 65 9.23 -16.24 1.14
N HIS A 66 10.49 -16.69 1.31
CA HIS A 66 11.20 -16.66 2.57
C HIS A 66 12.38 -15.68 2.49
N PRO A 67 12.18 -14.38 2.80
CA PRO A 67 13.27 -13.40 2.80
C PRO A 67 14.30 -13.72 3.89
N ASN A 68 15.58 -13.43 3.60
CA ASN A 68 16.65 -13.58 4.58
C ASN A 68 16.50 -12.51 5.67
N LEU A 69 16.52 -12.92 6.94
CA LEU A 69 16.43 -12.02 8.08
C LEU A 69 17.82 -11.76 8.64
N GLU A 70 18.30 -10.54 8.49
CA GLU A 70 19.57 -10.09 9.07
C GLU A 70 19.30 -9.11 10.21
N LYS A 71 20.02 -9.27 11.33
CA LYS A 71 20.00 -8.26 12.38
C LYS A 71 20.81 -7.07 11.92
N PRO A 72 20.28 -5.85 11.95
CA PRO A 72 21.08 -4.66 11.67
C PRO A 72 22.21 -4.54 12.71
N ASN A 73 23.37 -4.07 12.25
CA ASN A 73 24.57 -3.83 13.07
C ASN A 73 24.40 -2.67 14.04
#